data_AF-A0A496QC51-F1
#
_entry.id   AF-A0A496QC51-F1
#
_cell.length_a   1.000
_cell.length_b   1.000
_cell.length_c   1.000
_cell.angle_alpha   90.00
_cell.angle_beta   90.00
_cell.angle_gamma   90.00
#
_symmetry.space_group_name_H-M   'P 1'
#
loop_
_entity.id
_entity.type
_entity.pdbx_description
1 polymer ?
#
loop_
_entity_poly.entity_id
_entity_poly.type
_entity_poly.pdbx_seq_one_letter_code
_entity_poly.pdbx_strand_id
1 'polypeptide(L)'
;TKIALMNPTPLVLKLLNEATELLSKMISLILKKTGASRIVLSGGCFKSALYTQKITEKFSKYELQIFNDRTDSYIAKELFQRLKAKN
;
A
#
# COMPACT_ATOMS: atom_id res chain seq x y z
N THR A 1 6.76 -0.69 21.29
CA THR A 1 6.64 -1.23 19.90
C THR A 1 7.85 -0.98 19.00
N LYS A 2 8.79 -0.06 19.32
CA LYS A 2 10.03 0.15 18.51
C LYS A 2 11.02 -1.04 18.48
N ILE A 3 11.00 -1.93 19.48
CA ILE A 3 12.08 -2.92 19.71
C ILE A 3 12.04 -4.11 18.74
N ALA A 4 10.86 -4.57 18.33
CA ALA A 4 10.73 -5.73 17.44
C ALA A 4 11.11 -5.46 15.97
N LEU A 5 11.37 -4.19 15.61
CA LEU A 5 11.61 -3.75 14.23
C LEU A 5 13.07 -3.36 13.95
N MET A 6 13.94 -3.27 14.96
CA MET A 6 15.32 -2.79 14.72
C MET A 6 16.20 -3.82 14.03
N ASN A 7 15.94 -5.12 14.20
CA ASN A 7 16.72 -6.20 13.58
C ASN A 7 15.81 -7.40 13.21
N PRO A 8 15.03 -7.31 12.13
CA PRO A 8 14.30 -8.47 11.60
C PRO A 8 15.27 -9.59 11.23
N THR A 9 14.89 -10.84 11.50
CA THR A 9 15.72 -11.99 11.11
C THR A 9 15.82 -12.09 9.58
N PRO A 10 16.87 -12.75 9.04
CA PRO A 10 17.02 -12.93 7.59
C PRO A 10 15.80 -13.57 6.92
N LEU A 11 15.12 -14.50 7.60
CA LEU A 11 13.90 -15.12 7.10
C LEU A 11 12.75 -14.12 6.99
N VAL A 12 12.55 -13.27 8.00
CA VAL A 12 11.52 -12.23 7.98
C VAL A 12 11.79 -11.24 6.84
N LEU A 13 13.05 -10.84 6.64
CA LEU A 13 13.43 -9.98 5.53
C LEU A 13 13.15 -10.62 4.16
N LYS A 14 13.47 -11.91 4.00
CA LYS A 14 13.19 -12.65 2.76
C LYS A 14 11.69 -12.69 2.46
N LEU A 15 10.86 -13.07 3.44
CA LEU A 15 9.41 -13.11 3.29
C LEU A 15 8.82 -11.73 2.96
N LEU A 16 9.29 -10.67 3.64
CA LEU A 16 8.86 -9.30 3.36
C LEU A 16 9.24 -8.86 1.94
N ASN A 17 10.44 -9.20 1.47
CA ASN A 17 10.87 -8.87 0.12
C ASN A 17 10.01 -9.59 -0.93
N GLU A 18 9.77 -10.89 -0.76
CA GLU A 18 8.93 -11.67 -1.68
C GLU A 18 7.48 -11.15 -1.72
N ALA A 19 6.88 -10.87 -0.56
CA ALA A 19 5.54 -10.31 -0.47
C ALA A 19 5.43 -8.92 -1.11
N THR A 20 6.44 -8.06 -0.87
CA THR A 20 6.51 -6.72 -1.48
C THR A 20 6.66 -6.82 -3.00
N GLU A 21 7.48 -7.74 -3.48
CA GLU A 21 7.71 -7.96 -4.91
C GLU A 21 6.43 -8.40 -5.62
N LEU A 22 5.72 -9.37 -5.04
CA LEU A 22 4.44 -9.84 -5.58
C LEU A 22 3.41 -8.73 -5.65
N LEU A 23 3.19 -7.99 -4.56
CA LEU A 23 2.26 -6.86 -4.55
C LEU A 23 2.66 -5.80 -5.57
N SER A 24 3.96 -5.51 -5.69
CA SER A 24 4.45 -4.50 -6.63
C SER A 24 4.18 -4.87 -8.08
N LYS A 25 4.29 -6.16 -8.43
CA LYS A 25 3.94 -6.66 -9.77
C LYS A 25 2.45 -6.45 -10.05
N MET A 26 1.58 -6.76 -9.09
CA MET A 26 0.14 -6.55 -9.23
C MET A 26 -0.21 -5.07 -9.42
N ILE A 27 0.35 -4.19 -8.60
CA ILE A 27 0.14 -2.74 -8.71
C ILE A 27 0.61 -2.24 -10.09
N SER A 28 1.82 -2.64 -10.52
CA SER A 28 2.38 -2.22 -11.81
C SER A 28 1.50 -2.64 -12.99
N LEU A 29 0.93 -3.84 -12.95
CA LEU A 29 0.00 -4.32 -13.99
C LEU A 29 -1.27 -3.47 -14.04
N ILE A 30 -1.84 -3.12 -12.87
CA ILE A 30 -3.04 -2.29 -12.78
C ILE A 30 -2.73 -0.87 -13.27
N LEU A 31 -1.61 -0.27 -12.85
CA LEU A 31 -1.20 1.06 -13.29
C LEU A 31 -1.01 1.10 -14.81
N LYS A 32 -0.32 0.11 -15.39
CA LYS A 32 -0.16 0.01 -16.85
C LYS A 32 -1.50 -0.11 -17.57
N LYS A 33 -2.45 -0.87 -17.01
CA LYS A 33 -3.77 -1.09 -17.64
C LYS A 33 -4.70 0.12 -17.51
N THR A 34 -4.61 0.86 -16.42
CA THR A 34 -5.52 1.96 -16.10
C THR A 34 -4.99 3.34 -16.47
N GLY A 35 -3.67 3.49 -16.63
CA GLY A 35 -3.03 4.79 -16.81
C GLY A 35 -3.10 5.69 -15.56
N ALA A 36 -3.44 5.13 -14.40
CA ALA A 36 -3.57 5.90 -13.17
C ALA A 36 -2.22 6.48 -12.72
N SER A 37 -2.22 7.74 -12.31
CA SER A 37 -1.06 8.44 -11.72
C SER A 37 -1.00 8.32 -10.20
N ARG A 38 -2.10 7.90 -9.58
CA ARG A 38 -2.29 7.82 -8.14
C ARG A 38 -2.53 6.38 -7.69
N ILE A 39 -1.86 5.99 -6.62
CA ILE A 39 -2.00 4.71 -5.95
C ILE A 39 -2.57 4.97 -4.56
N VAL A 40 -3.63 4.25 -4.21
CA VAL A 40 -4.14 4.25 -2.84
C VAL A 40 -4.09 2.84 -2.28
N LEU A 41 -3.39 2.69 -1.15
CA LEU A 41 -3.23 1.44 -0.44
C LEU A 41 -3.87 1.53 0.93
N SER A 42 -4.51 0.45 1.35
CA SER A 42 -5.17 0.38 2.64
C SER A 42 -5.08 -1.02 3.22
N GLY A 43 -4.98 -1.12 4.55
CA GLY A 43 -5.05 -2.39 5.27
C GLY A 43 -3.99 -2.52 6.38
N GLY A 44 -4.22 -3.47 7.27
CA GLY A 44 -3.40 -3.64 8.49
C GLY A 44 -1.91 -3.92 8.23
N CYS A 45 -1.56 -4.48 7.06
CA CYS A 45 -0.16 -4.72 6.68
C CYS A 45 0.68 -3.44 6.65
N PHE A 46 0.05 -2.30 6.32
CA PHE A 46 0.73 -1.00 6.27
C PHE A 46 0.90 -0.35 7.65
N LYS A 47 0.52 -1.02 8.74
CA LYS A 47 1.02 -0.66 10.08
C LYS A 47 2.49 -1.01 10.26
N SER A 48 3.03 -1.91 9.45
CA SER A 48 4.46 -2.21 9.43
C SER A 48 5.23 -1.08 8.75
N ALA A 49 6.10 -0.40 9.50
CA ALA A 49 6.96 0.66 8.98
C ALA A 49 7.88 0.14 7.86
N LEU A 50 8.47 -1.05 8.05
CA LEU A 50 9.38 -1.66 7.08
C LEU A 50 8.67 -2.02 5.76
N TYR A 51 7.46 -2.56 5.84
CA TYR A 51 6.66 -2.88 4.67
C TYR A 51 6.24 -1.60 3.91
N THR A 52 5.79 -0.60 4.66
CA THR A 52 5.36 0.69 4.13
C THR A 52 6.50 1.43 3.44
N GLN A 53 7.69 1.45 4.05
CA GLN A 53 8.88 2.06 3.47
C GLN A 53 9.24 1.41 2.12
N LYS A 54 9.34 0.07 2.08
CA LYS A 54 9.70 -0.65 0.85
C LYS A 54 8.74 -0.40 -0.31
N ILE A 55 7.43 -0.37 -0.02
CA ILE A 55 6.41 -0.05 -1.03
C ILE A 55 6.53 1.41 -1.48
N THR A 56 6.73 2.34 -0.55
CA THR A 56 6.85 3.77 -0.86
C THR A 56 8.06 4.06 -1.74
N GLU A 57 9.22 3.47 -1.43
CA GLU A 57 10.43 3.60 -2.24
C GLU A 57 10.20 3.10 -3.68
N LYS A 58 9.55 1.94 -3.82
CA LYS A 58 9.32 1.29 -5.11
C LYS A 58 8.35 2.05 -6.02
N PHE A 59 7.40 2.79 -5.44
CA PHE A 59 6.42 3.60 -6.16
C PHE A 59 6.62 5.12 -5.97
N SER A 60 7.84 5.54 -5.65
CA SER A 60 8.19 6.95 -5.39
C SER A 60 7.85 7.95 -6.51
N LYS A 61 7.64 7.45 -7.75
CA LYS A 61 7.25 8.27 -8.91
C LYS A 61 5.74 8.51 -9.03
N TYR A 62 4.92 7.88 -8.18
CA TYR A 62 3.47 7.98 -8.21
C TYR A 62 2.96 8.78 -7.00
N GLU A 63 1.79 9.40 -7.14
CA GLU A 63 1.09 9.95 -5.98
C GLU A 63 0.60 8.78 -5.12
N LEU A 64 1.27 8.53 -3.99
CA LEU A 64 1.00 7.39 -3.13
C LEU A 64 0.33 7.83 -1.83
N GLN A 65 -0.83 7.26 -1.53
CA GLN A 65 -1.51 7.44 -0.26
C GLN A 65 -1.72 6.09 0.43
N ILE A 66 -1.29 5.99 1.69
CA ILE A 66 -1.35 4.75 2.47
C ILE A 66 -2.20 4.99 3.72
N PHE A 67 -3.24 4.18 3.89
CA PHE A 67 -4.10 4.17 5.07
C PHE A 67 -3.78 2.95 5.93
N ASN A 68 -3.26 3.19 7.13
CA ASN A 68 -2.85 2.16 8.08
C ASN A 68 -3.95 1.79 9.11
N ASP A 69 -5.10 2.45 9.05
CA ASP A 69 -6.28 2.17 9.87
C ASP A 69 -7.29 1.25 9.16
N ARG A 70 -8.21 0.67 9.94
CA ARG A 70 -9.30 -0.16 9.39
C ARG A 70 -10.08 0.66 8.36
N THR A 71 -10.29 0.00 7.24
CA THR A 71 -10.58 0.49 5.89
C THR A 71 -11.90 1.25 5.73
N ASP A 72 -12.68 1.42 6.80
CA ASP A 72 -14.09 1.80 6.72
C ASP A 72 -14.28 3.26 6.32
N SER A 73 -13.54 4.19 6.93
CA SER A 73 -13.73 5.63 6.66
C SER A 73 -13.29 6.04 5.24
N TYR A 74 -12.23 5.43 4.70
CA TYR A 74 -11.75 5.73 3.35
C TYR A 74 -12.61 5.07 2.27
N ILE A 75 -12.93 3.77 2.42
CA ILE A 75 -13.84 3.08 1.49
C ILE A 75 -15.20 3.77 1.47
N ALA A 76 -15.74 4.15 2.64
CA ALA A 76 -16.97 4.92 2.71
C ALA A 76 -16.84 6.26 1.97
N LYS A 77 -15.76 7.03 2.20
CA LYS A 77 -15.54 8.32 1.54
C LYS A 77 -15.44 8.20 0.02
N GLU A 78 -14.68 7.23 -0.49
CA GLU A 78 -14.56 6.99 -1.95
C GLU A 78 -15.89 6.51 -2.57
N LEU A 79 -16.59 5.58 -1.92
CA LEU A 79 -17.91 5.13 -2.36
C LEU A 79 -18.89 6.31 -2.43
N PHE A 80 -18.95 7.14 -1.39
CA PHE A 80 -19.81 8.31 -1.35
C PHE A 80 -19.46 9.35 -2.43
N GLN A 81 -18.17 9.60 -2.68
CA GLN A 81 -17.75 10.54 -3.73
C GLN A 81 -18.11 10.04 -5.13
N ARG A 82 -17.93 8.75 -5.41
CA ARG A 82 -18.31 8.15 -6.71
C ARG A 82 -19.81 8.09 -6.92
N LEU A 83 -20.59 7.88 -5.86
CA LEU A 83 -22.05 7.92 -5.92
C LEU A 83 -22.57 9.35 -6.18
N LYS A 84 -21.93 10.38 -5.60
CA LYS A 84 -22.28 11.79 -5.87
C LYS A 84 -21.97 12.24 -7.29
N ALA A 85 -20.90 11.75 -7.90
CA ALA A 85 -20.52 12.13 -9.27
C ALA A 85 -21.41 11.50 -10.37
N LYS A 86 -22.35 10.62 -10.00
CA LYS A 86 -23.30 9.97 -10.92
C LYS A 86 -24.72 10.54 -10.87
N ASN A 87 -24.97 11.52 -10.01
CA ASN A 87 -26.20 12.32 -9.94
C ASN A 87 -25.89 13.77 -10.32
#